data_AF-A0A7C2DI68-F1
#
_entry.id   AF-A0A7C2DI68-F1
#
_cell.length_a   1.000
_cell.length_b   1.000
_cell.length_c   1.000
_cell.angle_alpha   90.00
_cell.angle_beta   90.00
_cell.angle_gamma   90.00
#
_symmetry.space_group_name_H-M   'P 1'
#
loop_
_entity.id
_entity.type
_entity.pdbx_description
1 polymer ?
#
loop_
_entity_poly.entity_id
_entity_poly.type
_entity_poly.pdbx_seq_one_letter_code
_entity_poly.pdbx_strand_id
1 'polypeptide(L)'
;MSGMEQFEQQLRETFRRVDPPAGLEHKILRRLRPRAARPWPAWAAVAAGLLIAVGGSLGWMRWQEQRLRAQQAELVRQQLEVTLRVTARTLARTEGRLKSIGVQQIQLQEASWQD
;
A
#
# COMPACT_ATOMS: atom_id res chain seq x y z
N MET A 1 2.95 53.36 9.10
CA MET A 1 2.41 52.31 9.98
C MET A 1 3.25 51.07 9.75
N SER A 2 3.92 50.59 10.79
CA SER A 2 4.84 49.45 10.68
C SER A 2 4.06 48.13 10.63
N GLY A 3 4.62 47.09 9.99
CA GLY A 3 3.96 45.78 9.93
C GLY A 3 3.70 45.16 11.32
N MET A 4 4.48 45.56 12.33
CA MET A 4 4.31 45.14 13.72
C MET A 4 3.04 45.71 14.34
N GLU A 5 2.73 46.99 14.09
CA GLU A 5 1.50 47.63 14.60
C GLU A 5 0.24 46.96 14.03
N GLN A 6 0.28 46.58 12.75
CA GLN A 6 -0.84 45.90 12.10
C GLN A 6 -1.05 44.49 12.66
N PHE A 7 0.04 43.76 12.94
CA PHE A 7 0.00 42.46 13.59
C PHE A 7 -0.54 42.53 15.03
N GLU A 8 -0.06 43.49 15.83
CA GLU A 8 -0.54 43.71 17.20
C GLU A 8 -2.02 44.08 17.24
N GLN A 9 -2.48 44.89 16.28
CA GLN A 9 -3.88 45.28 16.16
C GLN A 9 -4.76 44.07 15.82
N GLN A 10 -4.32 43.23 14.89
CA GLN A 10 -5.05 42.02 14.49
C GLN A 10 -5.13 40.98 15.64
N LEU A 11 -4.07 40.84 16.44
CA LEU A 11 -4.09 40.02 17.65
C LEU A 11 -5.07 40.59 18.69
N ARG A 12 -5.03 41.89 18.93
CA ARG A 12 -5.93 42.55 19.89
C ARG A 12 -7.40 42.41 19.50
N GLU A 13 -7.70 42.47 18.21
CA GLU A 13 -9.06 42.24 17.70
C GLU A 13 -9.49 40.78 17.85
N THR A 14 -8.58 39.83 17.58
CA THR A 14 -8.87 38.39 17.68
C THR A 14 -9.08 37.93 19.13
N PHE A 15 -8.29 38.46 20.06
CA PHE A 15 -8.37 38.12 21.49
C PHE A 15 -9.28 39.05 22.28
N ARG A 16 -10.04 39.92 21.60
CA ARG A 16 -11.05 40.74 22.26
C ARG A 16 -12.03 39.80 22.95
N ARG A 17 -12.29 40.04 24.24
CA ARG A 17 -13.32 39.30 24.98
C ARG A 17 -14.67 39.54 24.31
N VAL A 18 -15.21 38.47 23.72
CA VAL A 18 -16.58 38.40 23.23
C VAL A 18 -17.34 37.57 24.24
N ASP A 19 -18.45 38.11 24.74
CA ASP A 19 -19.33 37.35 25.63
C ASP A 19 -19.84 36.10 24.89
N PRO A 20 -19.81 34.92 25.53
CA PRO A 20 -20.29 33.72 24.91
C PRO A 20 -21.76 33.89 24.52
N PRO A 21 -22.18 33.42 23.33
CA PRO A 21 -23.58 33.50 22.92
C PRO A 21 -24.47 32.80 23.95
N ALA A 22 -25.64 33.38 24.22
CA ALA A 22 -26.60 32.85 25.19
C ALA A 22 -26.87 31.36 24.93
N GLY A 23 -26.74 30.53 25.97
CA GLY A 23 -26.98 29.08 25.89
C GLY A 23 -25.80 28.22 25.41
N LEU A 24 -24.60 28.80 25.19
CA LEU A 24 -23.38 28.05 24.86
C LEU A 24 -23.04 26.99 25.91
N GLU A 25 -23.19 27.33 27.19
CA GLU A 25 -23.02 26.41 28.32
C GLU A 25 -23.92 25.17 28.17
N HIS A 26 -25.21 25.38 27.94
CA HIS A 26 -26.19 24.30 27.76
C HIS A 26 -25.86 23.43 26.54
N LYS A 27 -25.36 24.03 25.45
CA LYS A 27 -24.96 23.32 24.23
C LYS A 27 -23.71 22.46 24.46
N ILE A 28 -22.74 22.95 25.23
CA ILE A 28 -21.54 22.20 25.59
C ILE A 28 -21.90 21.07 26.57
N LEU A 29 -22.63 21.38 27.64
CA LEU A 29 -23.05 20.37 28.63
C LEU A 29 -23.89 19.26 27.99
N ARG A 30 -24.77 19.59 27.03
CA ARG A 30 -25.53 18.58 26.28
C ARG A 30 -24.65 17.70 25.39
N ARG A 31 -23.55 18.23 24.84
CA ARG A 31 -22.58 17.45 24.05
C ARG A 31 -21.67 16.59 24.93
N LEU A 32 -21.31 17.10 26.12
CA LEU A 32 -20.47 16.40 27.07
C LEU A 32 -21.23 15.38 27.90
N ARG A 33 -22.57 15.46 27.98
CA ARG A 33 -23.38 14.44 28.63
C ARG A 33 -23.07 13.10 27.95
N PRO A 34 -22.37 12.16 28.62
CA PRO A 34 -22.08 10.87 28.03
C PRO A 34 -23.43 10.27 27.67
N ARG A 35 -23.64 10.01 26.38
CA ARG A 35 -24.82 9.31 25.90
C ARG A 35 -24.79 7.97 26.64
N ALA A 36 -25.66 7.83 27.64
CA ALA A 36 -25.68 6.67 28.51
C ALA A 36 -25.61 5.44 27.62
N ALA A 37 -24.48 4.73 27.69
CA ALA A 37 -24.28 3.55 26.87
C ALA A 37 -25.43 2.61 27.24
N ARG A 38 -26.31 2.33 26.27
CA ARG A 38 -27.39 1.37 26.43
C ARG A 38 -26.72 0.10 26.99
N PRO A 39 -27.18 -0.49 28.11
CA PRO A 39 -26.56 -1.70 28.60
C PRO A 39 -26.63 -2.75 27.49
N TRP A 40 -25.48 -3.14 26.98
CA TRP A 40 -25.40 -4.23 26.00
C TRP A 40 -25.83 -5.50 26.74
N PRO A 41 -26.65 -6.35 26.12
CA PRO A 41 -27.09 -7.56 26.77
C PRO A 41 -25.86 -8.44 27.05
N ALA A 42 -25.81 -9.11 28.21
CA ALA A 42 -24.63 -9.86 28.65
C ALA A 42 -24.15 -10.93 27.64
N TRP A 43 -25.07 -11.43 26.81
CA TRP A 43 -24.74 -12.38 25.74
C TRP A 43 -23.93 -11.76 24.59
N ALA A 44 -23.94 -10.43 24.42
CA ALA A 44 -23.17 -9.75 23.38
C ALA A 44 -21.66 -9.89 23.59
N ALA A 45 -21.20 -9.91 24.85
CA ALA A 45 -19.79 -10.16 25.18
C ALA A 45 -19.38 -11.59 24.79
N VAL A 46 -20.26 -12.57 25.04
CA VAL A 46 -20.04 -13.98 24.65
C VAL A 46 -20.03 -14.13 23.13
N ALA A 47 -20.95 -13.49 22.42
CA ALA A 47 -21.01 -13.49 20.96
C ALA A 47 -19.77 -12.84 20.33
N ALA A 48 -19.29 -11.71 20.89
CA ALA A 48 -18.06 -11.07 20.44
C ALA A 48 -16.83 -11.97 20.64
N GLY A 49 -16.73 -12.66 21.77
CA GLY A 49 -15.66 -13.63 22.04
C GLY A 49 -15.66 -14.79 21.04
N LEU A 50 -16.82 -15.36 20.73
CA LEU A 50 -16.97 -16.41 19.72
C LEU A 50 -16.58 -15.92 18.32
N LEU A 51 -17.00 -14.72 17.92
CA LEU A 51 -16.62 -14.14 16.63
C LEU A 51 -15.11 -13.91 16.50
N ILE A 52 -14.45 -13.47 17.58
CA ILE A 52 -12.99 -13.29 17.59
C ILE A 52 -12.28 -14.64 17.58
N ALA A 53 -12.78 -15.66 18.29
CA ALA A 53 -12.18 -16.99 18.27
C ALA A 53 -12.31 -17.68 16.89
N VAL A 54 -13.48 -17.57 16.26
CA VAL A 54 -13.74 -18.14 14.93
C VAL A 54 -13.04 -17.34 13.84
N GLY A 55 -13.14 -16.00 13.85
CA GLY A 55 -12.46 -15.14 12.90
C GLY A 55 -10.94 -15.14 13.06
N GLY A 56 -10.46 -15.20 14.31
CA GLY A 56 -9.04 -15.30 14.65
C GLY A 56 -8.42 -16.62 14.24
N SER A 57 -9.12 -17.75 14.40
CA SER A 57 -8.61 -19.06 13.96
C SER A 57 -8.51 -19.17 12.43
N LEU A 58 -9.51 -18.70 11.68
CA LEU A 58 -9.47 -18.63 10.22
C LEU A 58 -8.40 -17.66 9.72
N GLY A 59 -8.24 -16.51 10.38
CA GLY A 59 -7.19 -15.54 10.09
C GLY A 59 -5.79 -16.10 10.34
N TRP A 60 -5.60 -16.84 11.44
CA TRP A 60 -4.33 -17.46 11.80
C TRP A 60 -3.88 -18.50 10.77
N MET A 61 -4.81 -19.33 10.30
CA MET A 61 -4.52 -20.36 9.30
C MET A 61 -4.06 -19.74 7.97
N ARG A 62 -4.72 -18.66 7.52
CA ARG A 62 -4.31 -17.92 6.31
C ARG A 62 -2.99 -17.16 6.46
N TRP A 63 -2.73 -16.64 7.66
CA TRP A 63 -1.47 -15.97 7.96
C TRP A 63 -0.28 -16.94 7.94
N GLN A 64 -0.50 -18.18 8.40
CA GLN A 64 0.50 -19.24 8.29
C GLN A 64 0.84 -19.59 6.85
N GLU A 65 -0.17 -19.76 5.98
CA GLU A 65 0.04 -20.04 4.57
C GLU A 65 0.85 -18.94 3.87
N GLN A 66 0.60 -17.68 4.21
CA GLN A 66 1.38 -16.55 3.66
C GLN A 66 2.85 -16.62 4.09
N ARG A 67 3.15 -17.01 5.34
CA ARG A 67 4.53 -17.18 5.80
C ARG A 67 5.25 -18.33 5.10
N LEU A 68 4.58 -19.46 4.88
CA LEU A 68 5.17 -20.57 4.12
C LEU A 68 5.46 -20.17 2.67
N ARG A 69 4.54 -19.45 2.02
CA ARG A 69 4.76 -18.95 0.66
C ARG A 69 5.91 -17.95 0.58
N ALA A 70 6.08 -17.11 1.60
CA ALA A 70 7.21 -16.18 1.67
C ALA A 70 8.56 -16.93 1.74
N GLN A 71 8.66 -17.99 2.53
CA GLN A 71 9.87 -18.83 2.58
C GLN A 71 10.11 -19.58 1.26
N GLN A 72 9.06 -20.11 0.64
CA GLN A 72 9.17 -20.75 -0.68
C GLN A 72 9.60 -19.77 -1.77
N ALA A 73 9.13 -18.52 -1.70
CA ALA A 73 9.51 -17.48 -2.65
C ALA A 73 11.00 -17.13 -2.56
N GLU A 74 11.62 -17.20 -1.38
CA GLU A 74 13.06 -16.98 -1.21
C GLU A 74 13.89 -18.07 -1.89
N LEU A 75 13.51 -19.34 -1.74
CA LEU A 75 14.20 -20.47 -2.41
C LEU A 75 14.09 -20.38 -3.93
N VAL A 76 12.90 -20.05 -4.44
CA VAL A 76 12.65 -19.89 -5.88
C VAL A 76 13.45 -18.71 -6.45
N ARG A 77 13.59 -17.61 -5.70
CA ARG A 77 14.41 -16.44 -6.11
C ARG A 77 15.88 -16.80 -6.28
N GLN A 78 16.45 -17.59 -5.37
CA GLN A 78 17.85 -18.02 -5.46
C GLN A 78 18.11 -18.87 -6.72
N GLN A 79 17.22 -19.80 -7.02
CA GLN A 79 17.34 -20.66 -8.22
C GLN A 79 17.12 -19.87 -9.52
N LEU A 80 16.18 -18.92 -9.52
CA LEU A 80 15.92 -18.04 -10.66
C LEU A 80 17.13 -17.16 -10.98
N GLU A 81 17.80 -16.61 -9.97
CA GLU A 81 18.98 -15.76 -10.19
C GLU A 81 20.11 -16.53 -10.89
N VAL A 82 20.40 -17.75 -10.43
CA VAL A 82 21.44 -18.59 -11.05
C VAL A 82 21.08 -18.91 -12.50
N THR A 83 19.82 -19.29 -12.75
CA THR A 83 19.33 -19.61 -14.08
C THR A 83 19.43 -18.39 -15.00
N LEU A 84 18.93 -17.23 -14.57
CA LEU A 84 19.00 -15.97 -15.32
C LEU A 84 20.45 -15.57 -15.62
N ARG A 85 21.37 -15.75 -14.68
CA ARG A 85 22.79 -15.44 -14.87
C ARG A 85 23.45 -16.35 -15.90
N VAL A 86 23.08 -17.63 -15.94
CA VAL A 86 23.52 -18.56 -17.00
C VAL A 86 22.92 -18.16 -18.33
N THR A 87 21.61 -17.93 -18.39
CA THR A 87 20.93 -17.54 -19.63
C THR A 87 21.48 -16.24 -20.20
N ALA A 88 21.78 -15.25 -19.36
CA ALA A 88 22.41 -13.99 -19.77
C ALA A 88 23.80 -14.21 -20.38
N ARG A 89 24.63 -15.08 -19.79
CA ARG A 89 25.95 -15.44 -20.35
C ARG A 89 25.84 -16.17 -21.67
N THR A 90 24.86 -17.07 -21.79
CA THR A 90 24.61 -17.79 -23.03
C THR A 90 24.14 -16.84 -24.12
N LEU A 91 23.24 -15.91 -23.79
CA LEU A 91 22.76 -14.87 -24.70
C LEU A 91 23.90 -13.99 -25.21
N ALA A 92 24.79 -13.54 -24.32
CA ALA A 92 25.97 -12.75 -24.68
C ALA A 92 26.95 -13.53 -25.59
N ARG A 93 27.12 -14.83 -25.36
CA ARG A 93 27.94 -15.69 -26.23
C ARG A 93 27.31 -15.93 -27.60
N THR A 94 25.99 -16.12 -27.67
CA THR A 94 25.29 -16.23 -28.95
C THR A 94 25.35 -14.92 -29.73
N GLU A 95 25.22 -13.77 -29.06
CA GLU A 95 25.34 -12.46 -29.69
C GLU A 95 26.76 -12.20 -30.23
N GLY A 96 27.79 -12.58 -29.47
CA GLY A 96 29.18 -12.54 -29.94
C GLY A 96 29.43 -13.46 -31.14
N ARG A 97 28.86 -14.68 -31.13
CA ARG A 97 28.94 -15.61 -32.27
C ARG A 97 28.18 -15.10 -33.50
N LEU A 98 27.00 -14.50 -33.31
CA LEU A 98 26.20 -13.89 -34.37
C LEU A 98 26.90 -12.65 -34.97
N LYS A 99 27.68 -11.90 -34.19
CA LYS A 99 28.55 -10.83 -34.72
C LYS A 99 29.76 -11.37 -35.49
N SER A 100 30.36 -12.48 -35.04
CA SER A 100 31.53 -13.06 -35.70
C SER A 100 31.17 -13.86 -36.96
N ILE A 101 30.00 -14.49 -36.97
CA ILE A 101 29.40 -15.08 -38.15
C ILE A 101 28.67 -13.93 -38.82
N GLY A 102 29.41 -13.07 -39.51
CA GLY A 102 28.82 -12.00 -40.32
C GLY A 102 27.72 -12.62 -41.15
N VAL A 103 26.47 -12.29 -40.82
CA VAL A 103 25.28 -12.81 -41.49
C VAL A 103 25.45 -12.44 -42.95
N GLN A 104 25.90 -13.42 -43.74
CA GLN A 104 25.94 -13.33 -45.18
C GLN A 104 24.46 -13.27 -45.54
N GLN A 105 24.00 -12.06 -45.80
CA GLN A 105 22.64 -11.77 -46.23
C GLN A 105 22.45 -12.56 -47.52
N ILE A 106 21.84 -13.74 -47.41
CA ILE A 106 21.52 -14.56 -48.57
C ILE A 106 20.44 -13.75 -49.29
N GLN A 107 20.85 -12.99 -50.30
CA GLN A 107 19.91 -12.42 -51.26
C GLN A 107 19.29 -13.62 -51.97
N LEU A 108 18.08 -13.97 -51.56
CA LEU A 108 17.21 -14.85 -52.30
C LEU A 108 16.95 -14.15 -53.63
N GLN A 109 17.76 -14.46 -54.63
CA GLN A 109 17.52 -14.07 -56.00
C GLN A 109 16.36 -14.94 -56.46
N GLU A 110 15.18 -14.34 -56.53
CA GLU A 110 13.99 -14.98 -57.08
C GLU A 110 14.34 -15.45 -58.51
N ALA A 111 14.45 -16.76 -58.69
CA ALA A 111 14.56 -17.36 -60.01
C ALA A 111 13.23 -17.13 -60.71
N SER A 112 13.17 -16.06 -61.51
CA SER A 112 12.09 -15.82 -62.47
C SER A 112 12.13 -16.94 -63.50
N TRP A 113 11.21 -17.89 -63.36
CA TRP A 113 10.91 -18.83 -64.43
C TRP A 113 10.22 -18.05 -65.55
N GLN A 114 10.89 -17.95 -66.70
CA GLN A 114 10.34 -17.43 -67.95
C GLN A 114 9.51 -18.52 -68.64
N ASP A 115 8.38 -18.09 -69.19
CA ASP A 115 7.35 -18.86 -69.90
C ASP A 115 7.86 -19.77 -71.03
#